data_AF-A0A1F7NMA0-F1
#
_entry.id   AF-A0A1F7NMA0-F1
#
_cell.length_a   1.000
_cell.length_b   1.000
_cell.length_c   1.000
_cell.angle_alpha   90.00
_cell.angle_beta   90.00
_cell.angle_gamma   90.00
#
_symmetry.space_group_name_H-M   'P 1'
#
loop_
_entity.id
_entity.type
_entity.pdbx_description
1 polymer ?
#
loop_
_entity_poly.entity_id
_entity_poly.type
_entity_poly.pdbx_seq_one_letter_code
_entity_poly.pdbx_strand_id
1 'polypeptide(L)'
;MRFTIKALRELAALGLGLDEDDACDVLAALSRSDFVERLASGTTGSLSPSTRKRVSAMRTNNRVPYRTTRGAMLADDACPRCGKPMREGAGRLKLPVNGEEITVPDATHLRCPSCREVVLRFDDARRLRRRALEIYRKKYGLLSAEEIRSIRERFGLTQASLARLLRLGNNTISRWEAGRNVQTAVMDVLLRMIRDLPGSLEYLRKHAA
;
A
#
# COMPACT_ATOMS: atom_id res chain seq x y z
N MET A 1 5.62 -1.59 -6.98
CA MET A 1 6.89 -2.36 -7.10
C MET A 1 6.46 -3.81 -7.33
N ARG A 2 6.75 -4.46 -8.47
CA ARG A 2 6.14 -5.78 -8.73
C ARG A 2 6.86 -6.87 -7.93
N PHE A 3 6.27 -7.25 -6.79
CA PHE A 3 6.70 -8.41 -6.02
C PHE A 3 6.49 -9.70 -6.82
N THR A 4 7.39 -10.67 -6.67
CA THR A 4 7.24 -11.99 -7.30
C THR A 4 6.01 -12.70 -6.73
N ILE A 5 5.37 -13.57 -7.51
CA ILE A 5 4.20 -14.36 -7.06
C ILE A 5 4.53 -15.18 -5.80
N LYS A 6 5.79 -15.58 -5.63
CA LYS A 6 6.29 -16.24 -4.42
C LYS A 6 6.33 -15.29 -3.21
N ALA A 7 6.85 -14.07 -3.37
CA ALA A 7 6.86 -13.06 -2.32
C ALA A 7 5.45 -12.63 -1.91
N LEU A 8 4.51 -12.53 -2.87
CA LEU A 8 3.09 -12.28 -2.59
C LEU A 8 2.45 -13.44 -1.81
N ARG A 9 2.79 -14.70 -2.14
CA ARG A 9 2.33 -15.88 -1.39
C ARG A 9 2.91 -15.96 0.02
N GLU A 10 4.18 -15.63 0.21
CA GLU A 10 4.82 -15.62 1.53
C GLU A 10 4.33 -14.45 2.41
N LEU A 11 4.10 -13.27 1.83
CA LEU A 11 3.46 -12.14 2.54
C LEU A 11 2.01 -12.47 2.95
N ALA A 12 1.27 -13.18 2.08
CA ALA A 12 -0.07 -13.67 2.41
C ALA A 12 -0.04 -14.75 3.52
N ALA A 13 1.00 -15.59 3.57
CA ALA A 13 1.15 -16.66 4.55
C ALA A 13 1.49 -16.16 5.97
N LEU A 14 2.01 -14.93 6.12
CA LEU A 14 2.30 -14.36 7.44
C LEU A 14 1.04 -13.91 8.21
N GLY A 15 -0.16 -13.95 7.60
CA GLY A 15 -1.41 -13.57 8.28
C GLY A 15 -1.47 -12.10 8.74
N LEU A 16 -0.52 -11.26 8.32
CA LEU A 16 -0.39 -9.88 8.76
C LEU A 16 -1.35 -8.92 8.03
N GLY A 17 -2.13 -9.42 7.06
CA GLY A 17 -3.12 -8.64 6.33
C GLY A 17 -2.54 -7.44 5.57
N LEU A 18 -1.22 -7.38 5.35
CA LEU A 18 -0.48 -6.27 4.73
C LEU A 18 -0.79 -6.18 3.22
N ASP A 19 -1.11 -4.98 2.74
CA ASP A 19 -1.26 -4.65 1.32
C ASP A 19 0.07 -4.10 0.78
N GLU A 20 0.14 -3.76 -0.51
CA GLU A 20 1.39 -3.30 -1.14
C GLU A 20 1.97 -2.07 -0.43
N ASP A 21 1.11 -1.17 0.06
CA ASP A 21 1.53 0.02 0.82
C ASP A 21 2.08 -0.36 2.19
N ASP A 22 1.42 -1.25 2.94
CA ASP A 22 1.95 -1.75 4.22
C ASP A 22 3.28 -2.51 4.03
N ALA A 23 3.42 -3.28 2.96
CA ALA A 23 4.68 -3.95 2.64
C ALA A 23 5.78 -2.94 2.31
N CYS A 24 5.47 -1.87 1.57
CA CYS A 24 6.41 -0.79 1.31
C CYS A 24 6.79 -0.02 2.59
N ASP A 25 5.85 0.23 3.49
CA ASP A 25 6.11 0.88 4.78
C ASP A 25 7.02 0.03 5.66
N VAL A 26 6.77 -1.28 5.74
CA VAL A 26 7.64 -2.23 6.45
C VAL A 26 9.04 -2.21 5.84
N LEU A 27 9.17 -2.33 4.52
CA LEU A 27 10.47 -2.32 3.84
C LEU A 27 11.23 -1.00 4.02
N ALA A 28 10.52 0.13 4.09
CA ALA A 28 11.12 1.44 4.33
C ALA A 28 11.62 1.60 5.77
N ALA A 29 11.01 0.90 6.73
CA ALA A 29 11.39 0.91 8.14
C ALA A 29 12.54 -0.06 8.48
N LEU A 30 12.84 -1.03 7.61
CA LEU A 30 13.95 -1.96 7.82
C LEU A 30 15.31 -1.26 7.70
N SER A 31 16.17 -1.49 8.68
CA SER A 31 17.55 -1.04 8.73
C SER A 31 18.46 -1.96 7.92
N ARG A 32 19.67 -1.50 7.57
CA ARG A 32 20.67 -2.31 6.84
C ARG A 32 21.01 -3.63 7.56
N SER A 33 20.94 -3.67 8.89
CA SER A 33 21.18 -4.87 9.70
C SER A 33 20.10 -5.94 9.51
N ASP A 34 18.87 -5.55 9.16
CA ASP A 34 17.74 -6.48 9.01
C ASP A 34 17.82 -7.30 7.71
N PHE A 35 18.71 -6.92 6.78
CA PHE A 35 18.94 -7.59 5.50
C PHE A 35 20.11 -8.58 5.50
N VAL A 36 20.86 -8.73 6.61
CA VAL A 36 22.17 -9.41 6.60
C VAL A 36 22.07 -10.94 6.70
N GLU A 37 20.98 -11.53 7.18
CA GLU A 37 20.97 -12.97 7.51
C GLU A 37 20.24 -13.91 6.55
N ARG A 38 19.67 -13.43 5.43
CA ARG A 38 18.93 -14.32 4.51
C ARG A 38 19.48 -14.31 3.09
N LEU A 39 20.43 -15.22 2.85
CA LEU A 39 20.43 -16.22 1.77
C LEU A 39 21.68 -17.12 1.89
N ALA A 40 21.67 -18.07 2.83
CA ALA A 40 22.45 -19.29 2.68
C ALA A 40 21.60 -20.27 1.85
N SER A 41 21.80 -20.28 0.54
CA SER A 41 21.36 -21.38 -0.31
C SER A 41 22.18 -22.62 0.06
N GLY A 42 21.53 -23.65 0.58
CA GLY A 42 22.15 -24.92 0.92
C GLY A 42 22.59 -25.68 -0.33
N THR A 43 23.73 -25.31 -0.91
CA THR A 43 24.54 -26.19 -1.75
C THR A 43 25.94 -25.58 -1.89
N THR A 44 26.96 -26.38 -1.58
CA THR A 44 28.42 -26.15 -1.65
C THR A 44 29.08 -25.27 -0.57
N GLY A 45 29.65 -25.94 0.44
CA GLY A 45 31.09 -25.96 0.71
C GLY A 45 31.81 -24.69 1.19
N SER A 46 32.26 -24.75 2.46
CA SER A 46 33.34 -24.01 3.15
C SER A 46 33.22 -22.48 3.34
N LEU A 47 33.22 -22.09 4.63
CA LEU A 47 33.41 -20.74 5.12
C LEU A 47 34.88 -20.52 5.52
N SER A 48 35.43 -19.35 5.20
CA SER A 48 36.48 -18.71 5.99
C SER A 48 36.19 -17.20 6.14
N PRO A 49 36.59 -16.57 7.26
CA PRO A 49 36.19 -15.20 7.57
C PRO A 49 37.25 -14.20 7.09
N SER A 50 36.86 -13.13 6.38
CA SER A 50 37.71 -11.93 6.36
C SER A 50 36.97 -10.61 6.18
N THR A 51 37.31 -9.72 7.11
CA THR A 51 37.43 -8.26 7.00
C THR A 51 36.22 -7.35 6.82
N ARG A 52 35.90 -6.71 7.96
CA ARG A 52 35.35 -5.34 8.08
C ARG A 52 35.86 -4.41 6.98
N LYS A 53 34.95 -3.77 6.25
CA LYS A 53 35.16 -2.41 5.73
C LYS A 53 33.98 -1.51 6.11
N ARG A 54 34.31 -0.44 6.83
CA ARG A 54 33.42 0.71 7.07
C ARG A 54 33.00 1.28 5.71
N VAL A 55 31.70 1.38 5.46
CA VAL A 55 31.18 2.17 4.32
C VAL A 55 30.45 3.37 4.89
N SER A 56 31.00 4.55 4.57
CA SER A 56 30.49 5.86 4.94
C SER A 56 29.07 6.09 4.41
N ALA A 57 28.37 7.02 5.08
CA ALA A 57 26.97 7.37 4.91
C ALA A 57 26.53 7.48 3.43
N MET A 58 25.44 6.82 3.08
CA MET A 58 24.84 6.90 1.74
C MET A 58 23.39 7.35 1.89
N ARG A 59 23.10 8.53 1.33
CA ARG A 59 21.78 9.17 1.28
C ARG A 59 20.76 8.24 0.61
N THR A 60 19.54 8.27 1.12
CA THR A 60 18.38 7.47 0.73
C THR A 60 18.04 7.65 -0.76
N ASN A 61 18.20 6.60 -1.56
CA ASN A 61 17.56 6.51 -2.88
C ASN A 61 17.32 5.04 -3.22
N ASN A 62 16.26 4.46 -2.66
CA ASN A 62 15.91 3.06 -2.85
C ASN A 62 15.14 2.91 -4.17
N ARG A 63 15.88 2.85 -5.29
CA ARG A 63 15.33 2.61 -6.65
C ARG A 63 15.76 1.22 -7.11
N VAL A 64 14.79 0.35 -7.36
CA VAL A 64 15.05 -0.99 -7.90
C VAL A 64 14.93 -0.95 -9.42
N PRO A 65 16.00 -1.23 -10.18
CA PRO A 65 16.00 -1.15 -11.63
C PRO A 65 15.22 -2.31 -12.26
N TYR A 66 14.51 -2.02 -13.36
CA TYR A 66 13.76 -3.00 -14.13
C TYR A 66 14.71 -3.77 -15.09
N ARG A 67 14.75 -5.10 -14.98
CA ARG A 67 15.68 -5.97 -15.74
C ARG A 67 14.99 -6.49 -17.01
N THR A 68 15.58 -6.24 -18.18
CA THR A 68 15.16 -6.88 -19.45
C THR A 68 15.89 -8.20 -19.68
N THR A 69 15.33 -9.06 -20.54
CA THR A 69 15.84 -10.41 -20.91
C THR A 69 17.20 -10.41 -21.62
N ARG A 70 17.73 -9.24 -21.99
CA ARG A 70 19.14 -9.01 -22.34
C ARG A 70 19.67 -7.98 -21.37
N GLY A 71 20.76 -8.28 -20.67
CA GLY A 71 21.24 -7.59 -19.46
C GLY A 71 21.71 -6.14 -19.60
N ALA A 72 21.04 -5.29 -20.38
CA ALA A 72 21.25 -3.85 -20.40
C ALA A 72 20.38 -3.18 -19.32
N MET A 73 21.00 -2.35 -18.47
CA MET A 73 20.27 -1.47 -17.55
C MET A 73 19.65 -0.34 -18.37
N LEU A 74 18.32 -0.23 -18.35
CA LEU A 74 17.61 0.93 -18.89
C LEU A 74 17.88 2.15 -18.01
N ALA A 75 17.93 3.34 -18.61
CA ALA A 75 17.96 4.59 -17.86
C ALA A 75 16.68 4.73 -17.01
N ASP A 76 16.77 5.42 -15.87
CA ASP A 76 15.66 5.60 -14.92
C ASP A 76 14.41 6.25 -15.54
N ASP A 77 14.59 7.01 -16.61
CA ASP A 77 13.54 7.72 -17.36
C ASP A 77 13.13 7.00 -18.66
N ALA A 78 13.68 5.81 -18.93
CA ALA A 78 13.38 5.06 -20.14
C ALA A 78 12.08 4.25 -20.01
N CYS A 79 11.36 4.17 -21.12
CA CYS A 79 10.15 3.38 -21.22
C CYS A 79 10.45 1.89 -21.02
N PRO A 80 9.76 1.19 -20.11
CA PRO A 80 10.00 -0.23 -19.85
C PRO A 80 9.62 -1.14 -21.03
N ARG A 81 8.85 -0.62 -21.99
CA ARG A 81 8.39 -1.36 -23.17
C ARG A 81 9.31 -1.21 -24.37
N CYS A 82 9.84 -0.01 -24.64
CA CYS A 82 10.59 0.28 -25.86
C CYS A 82 11.93 1.00 -25.66
N GLY A 83 12.34 1.26 -24.41
CA GLY A 83 13.65 1.85 -24.06
C GLY A 83 13.83 3.34 -24.38
N LYS A 84 12.83 4.01 -24.96
CA LYS A 84 12.91 5.45 -25.30
C LYS A 84 12.57 6.33 -24.09
N PRO A 85 13.10 7.57 -24.00
CA PRO A 85 12.84 8.45 -22.87
C PRO A 85 11.34 8.77 -22.73
N MET A 86 10.86 8.77 -21.50
CA MET A 86 9.49 9.12 -21.16
C MET A 86 9.35 10.62 -20.88
N ARG A 87 8.14 11.16 -21.09
CA ARG A 87 7.82 12.56 -20.78
C ARG A 87 6.75 12.63 -19.71
N GLU A 88 6.87 13.61 -18.83
CA GLU A 88 5.83 13.89 -17.84
C GLU A 88 4.61 14.52 -18.51
N GLY A 89 3.42 14.14 -18.04
CA GLY A 89 2.15 14.68 -18.48
C GLY A 89 1.07 14.52 -17.42
N ALA A 90 -0.05 15.18 -17.63
CA ALA A 90 -1.25 15.05 -16.81
C ALA A 90 -2.40 14.52 -17.68
N GLY A 91 -3.25 13.68 -17.12
CA GLY A 91 -4.38 13.11 -17.87
C GLY A 91 -5.37 12.38 -16.97
N ARG A 92 -6.40 11.81 -17.59
CA ARG A 92 -7.42 11.03 -16.88
C ARG A 92 -6.94 9.59 -16.71
N LEU A 93 -6.77 9.16 -15.47
CA LEU A 93 -6.45 7.78 -15.13
C LEU A 93 -7.59 7.16 -14.33
N LYS A 94 -7.80 5.86 -14.48
CA LYS A 94 -8.82 5.11 -13.76
C LYS A 94 -8.17 4.22 -12.71
N LEU A 95 -8.81 4.12 -11.55
CA LEU A 95 -8.40 3.23 -10.48
C LEU A 95 -9.64 2.55 -9.88
N PRO A 96 -9.61 1.22 -9.69
CA PRO A 96 -10.69 0.52 -9.01
C PRO A 96 -10.72 0.87 -7.53
N VAL A 97 -11.89 1.29 -7.04
CA VAL A 97 -12.19 1.50 -5.62
C VAL A 97 -13.43 0.70 -5.28
N ASN A 98 -13.31 -0.28 -4.36
CA ASN A 98 -14.39 -1.21 -4.00
C ASN A 98 -15.07 -1.87 -5.22
N GLY A 99 -14.31 -2.17 -6.28
CA GLY A 99 -14.82 -2.80 -7.51
C GLY A 99 -15.38 -1.82 -8.56
N GLU A 100 -15.40 -0.52 -8.28
CA GLU A 100 -15.84 0.51 -9.23
C GLU A 100 -14.65 1.30 -9.80
N GLU A 101 -14.63 1.52 -11.12
CA GLU A 101 -13.62 2.31 -11.80
C GLU A 101 -13.81 3.82 -11.57
N ILE A 102 -12.96 4.40 -10.72
CA ILE A 102 -12.98 5.83 -10.43
C ILE A 102 -12.00 6.58 -11.33
N THR A 103 -12.53 7.55 -12.08
CA THR A 103 -11.72 8.39 -12.97
C THR A 103 -11.16 9.58 -12.21
N VAL A 104 -9.85 9.66 -12.11
CA VAL A 104 -9.12 10.79 -11.53
C VAL A 104 -8.68 11.74 -12.65
N PRO A 105 -9.16 12.99 -12.69
CA PRO A 105 -8.69 13.99 -13.64
C PRO A 105 -7.29 14.50 -13.26
N ASP A 106 -6.54 14.99 -14.24
CA ASP A 106 -5.25 15.67 -14.04
C ASP A 106 -4.26 14.85 -13.18
N ALA A 107 -4.21 13.55 -13.41
CA ALA A 107 -3.27 12.66 -12.76
C ALA A 107 -1.91 12.74 -13.45
N THR A 108 -0.89 13.17 -12.71
CA THR A 108 0.51 13.18 -13.15
C THR A 108 0.99 11.78 -13.46
N HIS A 109 1.62 11.61 -14.62
CA HIS A 109 2.18 10.34 -15.07
C HIS A 109 3.31 10.56 -16.08
N LEU A 110 4.11 9.52 -16.29
CA LEU A 110 5.05 9.43 -17.39
C LEU A 110 4.36 8.77 -18.58
N ARG A 111 4.49 9.36 -19.76
CA ARG A 111 3.98 8.81 -21.02
C ARG A 111 5.11 8.68 -22.03
N CYS A 112 5.23 7.51 -22.66
CA CYS A 112 6.18 7.31 -23.74
C CYS A 112 5.63 7.92 -25.05
N PRO A 113 6.35 8.86 -25.70
CA PRO A 113 5.89 9.44 -26.97
C PRO A 113 5.83 8.43 -28.13
N SER A 114 6.60 7.34 -28.07
CA SER A 114 6.68 6.37 -29.17
C SER A 114 5.68 5.22 -29.07
N CYS A 115 5.54 4.59 -27.91
CA CYS A 115 4.65 3.42 -27.75
C CYS A 115 3.41 3.70 -26.89
N ARG A 116 3.23 4.94 -26.40
CA ARG A 116 2.12 5.41 -25.58
C ARG A 116 1.96 4.74 -24.21
N GLU A 117 2.96 3.96 -23.78
CA GLU A 117 3.01 3.37 -22.44
C GLU A 117 2.89 4.45 -21.35
N VAL A 118 2.11 4.17 -20.31
CA VAL A 118 1.93 5.03 -19.15
C VAL A 118 2.58 4.37 -17.94
N VAL A 119 3.43 5.11 -17.25
CA VAL A 119 4.10 4.68 -16.03
C VAL A 119 3.87 5.71 -14.95
N LEU A 120 3.61 5.27 -13.73
CA LEU A 120 3.50 6.12 -12.55
C LEU A 120 4.78 6.00 -11.73
N ARG A 121 5.32 7.14 -11.29
CA ARG A 121 6.29 7.14 -10.19
C ARG A 121 5.58 6.76 -8.90
N PHE A 122 6.33 6.36 -7.88
CA PHE A 122 5.77 5.96 -6.60
C PHE A 122 4.86 7.05 -5.99
N ASP A 123 5.33 8.29 -5.95
CA ASP A 123 4.55 9.40 -5.40
C ASP A 123 3.32 9.76 -6.26
N ASP A 124 3.41 9.60 -7.59
CA ASP A 124 2.29 9.80 -8.50
C ASP A 124 1.20 8.74 -8.29
N ALA A 125 1.60 7.48 -8.09
CA ALA A 125 0.68 6.39 -7.76
C ALA A 125 -0.01 6.63 -6.42
N ARG A 126 0.71 7.06 -5.39
CA ARG A 126 0.13 7.43 -4.08
C ARG A 126 -0.86 8.59 -4.20
N ARG A 127 -0.50 9.65 -4.94
CA ARG A 127 -1.40 10.78 -5.21
C ARG A 127 -2.65 10.36 -5.97
N LEU A 128 -2.49 9.54 -7.01
CA LEU A 128 -3.59 9.00 -7.79
C LEU A 128 -4.56 8.20 -6.90
N ARG A 129 -4.03 7.28 -6.08
CA ARG A 129 -4.82 6.47 -5.14
C ARG A 129 -5.59 7.35 -4.17
N ARG A 130 -4.92 8.29 -3.49
CA ARG A 130 -5.57 9.21 -2.55
C ARG A 130 -6.72 9.98 -3.21
N ARG A 131 -6.49 10.56 -4.40
CA ARG A 131 -7.52 11.30 -5.13
C ARG A 131 -8.70 10.41 -5.55
N ALA A 132 -8.44 9.18 -5.99
CA ALA A 132 -9.51 8.23 -6.33
C ALA A 132 -10.40 7.93 -5.11
N LEU A 133 -9.79 7.68 -3.95
CA LEU A 133 -10.52 7.42 -2.70
C LEU A 133 -11.32 8.64 -2.23
N GLU A 134 -10.77 9.85 -2.37
CA GLU A 134 -11.49 11.09 -2.05
C GLU A 134 -12.71 11.31 -2.96
N ILE A 135 -12.57 11.09 -4.27
CA ILE A 135 -13.68 11.16 -5.23
C ILE A 135 -14.75 10.14 -4.87
N TYR A 136 -14.35 8.90 -4.58
CA TYR A 136 -15.27 7.84 -4.17
C TYR A 136 -16.03 8.19 -2.89
N ARG A 137 -15.33 8.66 -1.84
CA ARG A 137 -15.97 9.08 -0.59
C ARG A 137 -17.00 10.18 -0.82
N LYS A 138 -16.65 11.22 -1.58
CA LYS A 138 -17.55 12.33 -1.90
C LYS A 138 -18.77 11.87 -2.68
N LYS A 139 -18.57 11.00 -3.67
CA LYS A 139 -19.66 10.44 -4.49
C LYS A 139 -20.72 9.72 -3.65
N TYR A 140 -20.29 8.97 -2.64
CA TYR A 140 -21.17 8.12 -1.84
C TYR A 140 -21.48 8.68 -0.44
N GLY A 141 -21.00 9.88 -0.09
CA GLY A 141 -21.22 10.49 1.22
C GLY A 141 -20.67 9.67 2.40
N LEU A 142 -19.59 8.92 2.18
CA LEU A 142 -19.00 8.02 3.18
C LEU A 142 -18.28 8.80 4.29
N LEU A 143 -18.22 8.21 5.48
CA LEU A 143 -17.45 8.73 6.61
C LEU A 143 -15.99 8.96 6.19
N SER A 144 -15.48 10.12 6.59
CA SER A 144 -14.07 10.48 6.48
C SER A 144 -13.21 9.68 7.45
N ALA A 145 -11.90 9.69 7.21
CA ALA A 145 -10.94 9.04 8.09
C ALA A 145 -11.01 9.58 9.54
N GLU A 146 -11.24 10.89 9.69
CA GLU A 146 -11.37 11.54 10.99
C GLU A 146 -12.68 11.19 11.70
N GLU A 147 -13.80 11.10 10.97
CA GLU A 147 -15.06 10.68 11.55
C GLU A 147 -14.98 9.22 12.06
N ILE A 148 -14.33 8.33 11.31
CA ILE A 148 -14.12 6.94 11.75
C ILE A 148 -13.27 6.90 13.04
N ARG A 149 -12.18 7.69 13.08
CA ARG A 149 -11.33 7.83 14.29
C ARG A 149 -12.15 8.36 15.47
N SER A 150 -12.93 9.42 15.27
CA SER A 150 -13.77 10.02 16.30
C SER A 150 -14.81 9.04 16.85
N ILE A 151 -15.46 8.25 15.99
CA ILE A 151 -16.38 7.18 16.42
C ILE A 151 -15.65 6.18 17.32
N ARG A 152 -14.47 5.71 16.91
CA ARG A 152 -13.68 4.76 17.69
C ARG A 152 -13.29 5.32 19.06
N GLU A 153 -12.78 6.54 19.09
CA GLU A 153 -12.27 7.19 20.29
C GLU A 153 -13.37 7.57 21.28
N ARG A 154 -14.55 7.95 20.78
CA ARG A 154 -15.74 8.19 21.60
C ARG A 154 -16.10 7.00 22.50
N PHE A 155 -15.80 5.78 22.06
CA PHE A 155 -16.07 4.55 22.82
C PHE A 155 -14.82 3.95 23.49
N GLY A 156 -13.70 4.68 23.52
CA GLY A 156 -12.46 4.22 24.16
C GLY A 156 -11.83 2.98 23.50
N LEU A 157 -12.11 2.74 22.21
CA LEU A 157 -11.64 1.55 21.51
C LEU A 157 -10.25 1.79 20.90
N THR A 158 -9.39 0.76 20.97
CA THR A 158 -8.19 0.68 20.14
C THR A 158 -8.56 0.25 18.71
N GLN A 159 -7.71 0.57 17.72
CA GLN A 159 -7.93 0.14 16.33
C GLN A 159 -8.11 -1.39 16.24
N ALA A 160 -7.30 -2.15 16.97
CA ALA A 160 -7.39 -3.61 17.04
C ALA A 160 -8.69 -4.09 17.68
N SER A 161 -9.17 -3.43 18.74
CA SER A 161 -10.43 -3.80 19.39
C SER A 161 -11.63 -3.56 18.47
N LEU A 162 -11.66 -2.44 17.74
CA LEU A 162 -12.71 -2.15 16.77
C LEU A 162 -12.65 -3.12 15.58
N ALA A 163 -11.46 -3.42 15.07
CA ALA A 163 -11.28 -4.41 14.00
C ALA A 163 -11.83 -5.78 14.41
N ARG A 164 -11.51 -6.24 15.62
CA ARG A 164 -12.02 -7.52 16.17
C ARG A 164 -13.54 -7.50 16.32
N LEU A 165 -14.10 -6.43 16.88
CA LEU A 165 -15.54 -6.27 17.08
C LEU A 165 -16.31 -6.35 15.75
N LEU A 166 -15.73 -5.76 14.70
CA LEU A 166 -16.28 -5.72 13.35
C LEU A 166 -15.88 -6.92 12.48
N ARG A 167 -15.13 -7.88 13.03
CA ARG A 167 -14.60 -9.07 12.33
C ARG A 167 -13.80 -8.72 11.07
N LEU A 168 -13.02 -7.65 11.15
CA LEU A 168 -12.13 -7.16 10.10
C LEU A 168 -10.70 -7.61 10.36
N GLY A 169 -9.88 -7.63 9.30
CA GLY A 169 -8.43 -7.78 9.47
C GLY A 169 -7.83 -6.62 10.28
N ASN A 170 -6.81 -6.91 11.09
CA ASN A 170 -6.25 -5.99 12.09
C ASN A 170 -5.88 -4.59 11.54
N ASN A 171 -5.41 -4.51 10.30
CA ASN A 171 -4.97 -3.24 9.70
C ASN A 171 -6.10 -2.45 9.04
N THR A 172 -7.30 -3.01 8.93
CA THR A 172 -8.40 -2.39 8.18
C THR A 172 -8.78 -1.03 8.76
N ILE A 173 -8.96 -0.96 10.09
CA ILE A 173 -9.29 0.29 10.79
C ILE A 173 -8.17 1.32 10.63
N SER A 174 -6.91 0.89 10.82
CA SER A 174 -5.74 1.77 10.64
C SER A 174 -5.70 2.37 9.23
N ARG A 175 -5.98 1.58 8.18
CA ARG A 175 -6.02 2.08 6.80
C ARG A 175 -7.17 3.03 6.53
N TRP A 176 -8.34 2.81 7.12
CA TRP A 176 -9.46 3.74 7.02
C TRP A 176 -9.14 5.07 7.69
N GLU A 177 -8.59 5.03 8.91
CA GLU A 177 -8.19 6.21 9.68
C GLU A 177 -6.97 6.94 9.10
N ALA A 178 -6.11 6.25 8.35
CA ALA A 178 -5.03 6.86 7.57
C ALA A 178 -5.48 7.35 6.19
N GLY A 179 -6.74 7.09 5.80
CA GLY A 179 -7.26 7.43 4.47
C GLY A 179 -6.68 6.61 3.31
N ARG A 180 -5.91 5.54 3.60
CA ARG A 180 -5.24 4.67 2.61
C ARG A 180 -6.22 3.72 1.89
N ASN A 181 -7.36 3.44 2.53
CA ASN A 181 -8.51 2.72 1.95
C ASN A 181 -9.83 3.40 2.33
N VAL A 182 -10.91 2.99 1.68
CA VAL A 182 -12.30 3.33 2.03
C VAL A 182 -13.02 2.10 2.54
N GLN A 183 -13.96 2.30 3.45
CA GLN A 183 -14.90 1.30 3.91
C GLN A 183 -15.92 0.97 2.82
N THR A 184 -16.54 -0.21 2.91
CA THR A 184 -17.70 -0.54 2.09
C THR A 184 -18.95 0.18 2.62
N ALA A 185 -20.00 0.29 1.81
CA ALA A 185 -21.26 0.90 2.23
C ALA A 185 -21.86 0.23 3.48
N VAL A 186 -21.78 -1.10 3.57
CA VAL A 186 -22.25 -1.86 4.74
C VAL A 186 -21.49 -1.47 6.01
N MET A 187 -20.16 -1.36 5.90
CA MET A 187 -19.33 -0.97 7.03
C MET A 187 -19.53 0.50 7.42
N ASP A 188 -19.79 1.38 6.46
CA ASP A 188 -20.15 2.78 6.72
C ASP A 188 -21.42 2.88 7.55
N VAL A 189 -22.47 2.17 7.16
CA VAL A 189 -23.75 2.11 7.90
C VAL A 189 -23.53 1.54 9.30
N LEU A 190 -22.78 0.44 9.44
CA LEU A 190 -22.52 -0.16 10.74
C LEU A 190 -21.75 0.78 11.69
N LEU A 191 -20.76 1.53 11.17
CA LEU A 191 -20.05 2.55 11.95
C LEU A 191 -20.98 3.68 12.40
N ARG A 192 -21.91 4.12 11.54
CA ARG A 192 -22.94 5.10 11.93
C ARG A 192 -23.89 4.54 12.98
N MET A 193 -24.32 3.30 12.86
CA MET A 193 -25.14 2.64 13.89
C MET A 193 -24.42 2.58 15.24
N ILE A 194 -23.12 2.30 15.25
CA ILE A 194 -22.30 2.35 16.48
C ILE A 194 -22.31 3.77 17.07
N ARG A 195 -22.18 4.79 16.23
CA ARG A 195 -22.17 6.21 16.66
C ARG A 195 -23.52 6.70 17.20
N ASP A 196 -24.60 6.31 16.53
CA ASP A 196 -25.90 6.98 16.66
C ASP A 196 -26.90 6.20 17.52
N LEU A 197 -26.79 4.87 17.60
CA LEU A 197 -27.74 4.05 18.35
C LEU A 197 -27.18 3.62 19.72
N PRO A 198 -27.90 3.86 20.83
CA PRO A 198 -27.50 3.38 22.15
C PRO A 198 -27.54 1.85 22.20
N GLY A 199 -26.62 1.24 22.96
CA GLY A 199 -26.55 -0.21 23.13
C GLY A 199 -26.01 -1.00 21.92
N SER A 200 -25.75 -0.34 20.79
CA SER A 200 -25.16 -0.96 19.58
C SER A 200 -23.83 -1.66 19.88
N LEU A 201 -22.95 -1.02 20.63
CA LEU A 201 -21.65 -1.56 21.00
C LEU A 201 -21.78 -2.79 21.92
N GLU A 202 -22.71 -2.76 22.87
CA GLU A 202 -22.98 -3.87 23.79
C GLU A 202 -23.55 -5.08 23.02
N TYR A 203 -24.46 -4.81 22.09
CA TYR A 203 -24.99 -5.82 21.19
C TYR A 203 -23.88 -6.48 20.37
N LEU A 204 -22.97 -5.69 19.78
CA LEU A 204 -21.85 -6.22 19.03
C LEU A 204 -20.90 -7.03 19.91
N ARG A 205 -20.60 -6.58 21.14
CA ARG A 205 -19.74 -7.32 22.07
C ARG A 205 -20.33 -8.68 22.44
N LYS A 206 -21.64 -8.75 22.66
CA LYS A 206 -22.34 -10.02 22.96
C LYS A 206 -22.26 -11.03 21.82
N HIS A 207 -22.12 -10.57 20.58
CA HIS A 207 -22.12 -11.42 19.37
C HIS A 207 -20.77 -11.44 18.64
N ALA A 208 -19.75 -10.78 19.18
CA ALA A 208 -18.37 -10.91 18.74
C ALA A 208 -17.81 -12.20 19.36
N ALA A 209 -17.83 -13.28 18.59
CA ALA A 209 -17.22 -14.56 18.94
C ALA A 209 -15.70 -14.50 18.78
#